data_AF-A0A1S3NE07-F1
#
_entry.id   AF-A0A1S3NE07-F1
#
_cell.length_a   1.000
_cell.length_b   1.000
_cell.length_c   1.000
_cell.angle_alpha   90.00
_cell.angle_beta   90.00
_cell.angle_gamma   90.00
#
_symmetry.space_group_name_H-M   'P 1'
#
loop_
_entity.id
_entity.type
_entity.pdbx_description
1 polymer ?
#
loop_
_entity_poly.entity_id
_entity_poly.type
_entity_poly.pdbx_seq_one_letter_code
_entity_poly.pdbx_strand_id
1 'polypeptide(L)'
;MELAHSLLLNEEALAQITEAKRPVFIFEWLRFLDKVLVAANKVDVKEKQKKLVEQLTGLISSAPGPPTRKLLAKNLATLYSIGDTFTVFQTLDKCNDIIKSKDDTPTYLPTKLAAVACIGSFYEKMGRMLGSSFPDTITNMLKALKTAESQGRSEILLSLQKVLNGLGGAAASCHRDIYKNARSLLTDRSMAVRCAVAKCLLELQNEAVFMWTTELENVATLCFKALEGSNYGVRVAVSKLLGTVMATALMPKQAAVMRQNVKRATLDEVLELMATGFLRGGSGFLKSGGEMLKGGGSVSREVRVGVTQAYVVFVTTLGGQWLERTFATFLSHVLDLVSHPRATQTHVEAVSSIMLSMLGKLALC
;
A
#
# COMPACT_ATOMS: atom_id res chain seq x y z
N MET A 1 -2.65 25.19 -26.25
CA MET A 1 -3.32 24.47 -25.14
C MET A 1 -4.63 23.84 -25.60
N GLU A 2 -5.46 24.51 -26.41
CA GLU A 2 -6.72 23.93 -26.93
C GLU A 2 -6.55 22.64 -27.76
N LEU A 3 -5.43 22.48 -28.47
CA LEU A 3 -5.16 21.28 -29.28
C LEU A 3 -4.94 19.98 -28.47
N ALA A 4 -4.82 20.08 -27.14
CA ALA A 4 -4.75 18.93 -26.25
C ALA A 4 -6.13 18.54 -25.67
N HIS A 5 -7.19 19.29 -25.97
CA HIS A 5 -8.54 19.10 -25.46
C HIS A 5 -9.42 18.31 -26.44
N SER A 6 -8.94 17.15 -26.85
CA SER A 6 -9.66 16.21 -27.71
C SER A 6 -9.57 14.79 -27.13
N LEU A 7 -10.58 13.96 -27.44
CA LEU A 7 -10.60 12.58 -26.96
C LEU A 7 -9.40 11.78 -27.51
N LEU A 8 -9.01 12.02 -28.75
CA LEU A 8 -7.81 11.47 -29.37
C LEU A 8 -6.64 12.43 -29.21
N LEU A 9 -5.43 11.91 -29.07
CA LEU A 9 -4.21 12.71 -29.08
C LEU A 9 -4.01 13.27 -30.48
N ASN A 10 -3.80 14.59 -30.58
CA ASN A 10 -3.49 15.24 -31.85
C ASN A 10 -2.01 14.99 -32.21
N GLU A 11 -1.76 13.93 -32.98
CA GLU A 11 -0.43 13.48 -33.40
C GLU A 11 0.27 14.50 -34.32
N GLU A 12 -0.49 15.21 -35.17
CA GLU A 12 0.04 16.27 -36.03
C GLU A 12 0.54 17.45 -35.21
N ALA A 13 -0.27 17.93 -34.27
CA ALA A 13 0.13 18.98 -33.34
C ALA A 13 1.33 18.54 -32.49
N LEU A 14 1.37 17.27 -32.05
CA LEU A 14 2.50 16.73 -31.30
C LEU A 14 3.79 16.70 -32.13
N ALA A 15 3.71 16.38 -33.42
CA ALA A 15 4.87 16.35 -34.31
C ALA A 15 5.49 17.75 -34.49
N GLN A 16 4.65 18.79 -34.52
CA GLN A 16 5.07 20.19 -34.62
C GLN A 16 5.65 20.77 -33.31
N ILE A 17 5.47 20.07 -32.18
CA ILE A 17 6.00 20.49 -30.88
C ILE A 17 7.45 20.03 -30.71
N THR A 18 8.29 20.94 -30.21
CA THR A 18 9.69 20.66 -29.88
C THR A 18 9.80 19.52 -28.87
N GLU A 19 10.81 18.67 -29.01
CA GLU A 19 10.97 17.44 -28.22
C GLU A 19 10.87 17.69 -26.71
N ALA A 20 11.50 18.77 -26.22
CA ALA A 20 11.47 19.17 -24.81
C ALA A 20 10.05 19.48 -24.28
N LYS A 21 9.12 19.91 -25.14
CA LYS A 21 7.74 20.28 -24.75
C LYS A 21 6.74 19.15 -24.96
N ARG A 22 7.09 18.07 -25.68
CA ARG A 22 6.21 16.93 -25.94
C ARG A 22 5.69 16.26 -24.66
N PRO A 23 6.51 16.01 -23.60
CA PRO A 23 6.01 15.40 -22.36
C PRO A 23 4.91 16.23 -21.68
N VAL A 24 5.00 17.56 -21.75
CA VAL A 24 4.00 18.48 -21.18
C VAL A 24 2.70 18.40 -21.97
N PHE A 25 2.77 18.38 -23.29
CA PHE A 25 1.58 18.24 -24.15
C PHE A 25 0.85 16.92 -23.88
N ILE A 26 1.60 15.82 -23.81
CA ILE A 26 1.04 14.49 -23.49
C ILE A 26 0.41 14.48 -22.10
N PHE A 27 1.06 15.10 -21.11
CA PHE A 27 0.54 15.19 -19.76
C PHE A 27 -0.78 15.98 -19.70
N GLU A 28 -0.86 17.13 -20.36
CA GLU A 28 -2.09 17.93 -20.42
C GLU A 28 -3.23 17.18 -21.14
N TRP A 29 -2.92 16.50 -22.25
CA TRP A 29 -3.89 15.63 -22.92
C TRP A 29 -4.40 14.51 -21.99
N LEU A 30 -3.51 13.83 -21.27
CA LEU A 30 -3.91 12.79 -20.31
C LEU A 30 -4.75 13.36 -19.15
N ARG A 31 -4.47 14.57 -18.68
CA ARG A 31 -5.30 15.24 -17.64
C ARG A 31 -6.69 15.58 -18.15
N PHE A 32 -6.77 16.09 -19.38
CA PHE A 32 -8.05 16.34 -20.02
C PHE A 32 -8.84 15.04 -20.19
N LEU A 33 -8.18 14.00 -20.70
CA LEU A 33 -8.77 12.69 -20.93
C LEU A 33 -9.29 12.05 -19.63
N ASP A 34 -8.59 12.18 -18.51
CA ASP A 34 -9.03 11.67 -17.20
C ASP A 34 -10.36 12.29 -16.74
N LYS A 35 -10.57 13.57 -17.04
CA LYS A 35 -11.84 14.26 -16.74
C LYS A 35 -12.94 13.87 -17.73
N VAL A 36 -12.61 13.86 -19.03
CA VAL A 36 -13.59 13.67 -20.09
C VAL A 36 -14.08 12.23 -20.19
N LEU A 37 -13.22 11.22 -20.00
CA LEU A 37 -13.65 9.81 -20.08
C LEU A 37 -14.77 9.50 -19.08
N VAL A 38 -14.79 10.13 -17.91
CA VAL A 38 -15.83 9.90 -16.90
C VAL A 38 -17.16 10.56 -17.28
N ALA A 39 -17.13 11.67 -18.03
CA ALA A 39 -18.30 12.45 -18.40
C ALA A 39 -18.79 12.21 -19.85
N ALA A 40 -17.98 11.57 -20.69
CA ALA A 40 -18.25 11.39 -22.11
C ALA A 40 -19.41 10.40 -22.35
N ASN A 41 -20.11 10.58 -23.46
CA ASN A 41 -21.08 9.62 -23.94
C ASN A 41 -20.37 8.31 -24.31
N LYS A 42 -20.90 7.18 -23.83
CA LYS A 42 -20.34 5.85 -24.09
C LYS A 42 -20.26 5.52 -25.58
N VAL A 43 -21.18 6.03 -26.40
CA VAL A 43 -21.17 5.81 -27.86
C VAL A 43 -19.92 6.44 -28.47
N ASP A 44 -19.70 7.74 -28.21
CA ASP A 44 -18.53 8.48 -28.71
C ASP A 44 -17.20 7.85 -28.27
N VAL A 45 -17.16 7.34 -27.03
CA VAL A 45 -15.97 6.65 -26.51
C VAL A 45 -15.70 5.36 -27.29
N LYS A 46 -16.73 4.53 -27.50
CA LYS A 46 -16.60 3.26 -28.22
C LYS A 46 -16.18 3.46 -29.67
N GLU A 47 -16.75 4.44 -30.36
CA GLU A 47 -16.38 4.77 -31.75
C GLU A 47 -14.88 5.09 -31.90
N LYS A 48 -14.32 5.81 -30.94
CA LYS A 48 -12.91 6.26 -30.96
C LYS A 48 -11.97 5.34 -30.18
N GLN A 49 -12.49 4.31 -29.51
CA GLN A 49 -11.75 3.50 -28.55
C GLN A 49 -10.55 2.81 -29.17
N LYS A 50 -10.68 2.25 -30.38
CA LYS A 50 -9.59 1.52 -31.04
C LYS A 50 -8.33 2.39 -31.17
N LYS A 51 -8.48 3.61 -31.70
CA LYS A 51 -7.37 4.57 -31.86
C LYS A 51 -6.87 5.07 -30.49
N LEU A 52 -7.78 5.28 -29.53
CA LEU A 52 -7.38 5.74 -28.20
C LEU A 52 -6.55 4.69 -27.44
N VAL A 53 -6.93 3.42 -27.52
CA VAL A 53 -6.15 2.29 -26.97
C VAL A 53 -4.78 2.23 -27.63
N GLU A 54 -4.70 2.35 -28.95
CA GLU A 54 -3.43 2.38 -29.69
C GLU A 54 -2.51 3.51 -29.18
N GLN A 55 -3.03 4.74 -29.08
CA GLN A 55 -2.28 5.90 -28.61
C GLN A 55 -1.78 5.74 -27.17
N LEU A 56 -2.66 5.36 -26.25
CA LEU A 56 -2.28 5.13 -24.84
C LEU A 56 -1.28 3.98 -24.71
N THR A 57 -1.48 2.89 -25.44
CA THR A 57 -0.59 1.72 -25.38
C THR A 57 0.77 1.99 -26.03
N GLY A 58 0.84 2.94 -26.98
CA GLY A 58 2.10 3.48 -27.51
C GLY A 58 2.87 4.28 -26.47
N LEU A 59 2.18 5.06 -25.63
CA LEU A 59 2.81 5.86 -24.57
C LEU A 59 3.44 5.03 -23.44
N ILE A 60 3.09 3.75 -23.28
CA ILE A 60 3.74 2.88 -22.30
C ILE A 60 5.24 2.75 -22.62
N SER A 61 5.57 2.67 -23.92
CA SER A 61 6.93 2.47 -24.41
C SER A 61 7.70 3.78 -24.62
N SER A 62 7.09 4.95 -24.38
CA SER A 62 7.72 6.27 -24.56
C SER A 62 8.40 6.81 -23.29
N ALA A 63 8.77 5.92 -22.36
CA ALA A 63 9.43 6.26 -21.10
C ALA A 63 8.72 7.39 -20.29
N PRO A 64 7.41 7.27 -19.99
CA PRO A 64 6.67 8.35 -19.35
C PRO A 64 7.16 8.60 -17.90
N GLY A 65 7.32 9.89 -17.57
CA GLY A 65 7.66 10.31 -16.21
C GLY A 65 6.57 9.95 -15.18
N PRO A 66 6.87 10.04 -13.86
CA PRO A 66 5.98 9.55 -12.80
C PRO A 66 4.53 10.06 -12.82
N PRO A 67 4.24 11.36 -13.00
CA PRO A 67 2.86 11.84 -13.02
C PRO A 67 2.12 11.42 -14.30
N THR A 68 2.80 11.48 -15.46
CA THR A 68 2.26 11.05 -16.77
C THR A 68 1.89 9.58 -16.76
N ARG A 69 2.76 8.74 -16.21
CA ARG A 69 2.51 7.30 -16.08
C ARG A 69 1.24 6.97 -15.29
N LYS A 70 1.04 7.65 -14.14
CA LYS A 70 -0.14 7.41 -13.30
C LYS A 70 -1.44 7.76 -14.03
N LEU A 71 -1.45 8.88 -14.75
CA LEU A 71 -2.59 9.28 -15.58
C LEU A 71 -2.81 8.32 -16.74
N LEU A 72 -1.74 7.93 -17.43
CA LEU A 72 -1.80 6.95 -18.52
C LEU A 72 -2.49 5.66 -18.07
N ALA A 73 -2.01 5.07 -16.98
CA ALA A 73 -2.58 3.84 -16.43
C ALA A 73 -4.05 3.99 -16.02
N LYS A 74 -4.40 5.10 -15.36
CA LYS A 74 -5.77 5.41 -14.94
C LYS A 74 -6.72 5.60 -16.14
N ASN A 75 -6.28 6.31 -17.16
CA ASN A 75 -7.05 6.56 -18.37
C ASN A 75 -7.29 5.27 -19.15
N LEU A 76 -6.25 4.44 -19.33
CA LEU A 76 -6.37 3.18 -20.03
C LEU A 76 -7.31 2.21 -19.31
N ALA A 77 -7.21 2.11 -17.98
CA ALA A 77 -8.14 1.31 -17.17
C ALA A 77 -9.58 1.85 -17.22
N THR A 78 -9.76 3.17 -17.20
CA THR A 78 -11.08 3.80 -17.27
C THR A 78 -11.71 3.61 -18.64
N LEU A 79 -10.93 3.75 -19.72
CA LEU A 79 -11.36 3.52 -21.09
C LEU A 79 -11.94 2.10 -21.26
N TYR A 80 -11.21 1.08 -20.81
CA TYR A 80 -11.72 -0.30 -20.85
C TYR A 80 -12.93 -0.53 -19.95
N SER A 81 -13.03 0.18 -18.83
CA SER A 81 -14.16 0.06 -17.90
C SER A 81 -15.47 0.67 -18.43
N ILE A 82 -15.41 1.68 -19.30
CA ILE A 82 -16.60 2.36 -19.84
C ILE A 82 -16.92 1.96 -21.29
N GLY A 83 -15.88 1.58 -22.05
CA GLY A 83 -15.97 1.13 -23.43
C GLY A 83 -16.09 -0.38 -23.54
N ASP A 84 -15.51 -0.94 -24.59
CA ASP A 84 -15.47 -2.37 -24.86
C ASP A 84 -14.21 -3.02 -24.27
N THR A 85 -14.29 -4.27 -23.83
CA THR A 85 -13.17 -4.96 -23.16
C THR A 85 -12.41 -5.91 -24.06
N PHE A 86 -12.73 -5.96 -25.36
CA PHE A 86 -12.21 -6.97 -26.31
C PHE A 86 -10.68 -7.11 -26.33
N THR A 87 -9.94 -6.01 -26.21
CA THR A 87 -8.47 -6.00 -26.27
C THR A 87 -7.79 -5.84 -24.91
N VAL A 88 -8.54 -5.90 -23.81
CA VAL A 88 -7.97 -5.67 -22.46
C VAL A 88 -6.88 -6.69 -22.13
N PHE A 89 -7.09 -7.96 -22.48
CA PHE A 89 -6.10 -9.02 -22.26
C PHE A 89 -4.85 -8.81 -23.10
N GLN A 90 -4.99 -8.39 -24.38
CA GLN A 90 -3.84 -8.09 -25.24
C GLN A 90 -2.96 -6.95 -24.65
N THR A 91 -3.60 -5.91 -24.12
CA THR A 91 -2.90 -4.79 -23.49
C THR A 91 -2.27 -5.19 -22.16
N LEU A 92 -2.94 -6.05 -21.38
CA LEU A 92 -2.39 -6.63 -20.14
C LEU A 92 -1.18 -7.52 -20.44
N ASP A 93 -1.25 -8.37 -21.46
CA ASP A 93 -0.17 -9.25 -21.89
C ASP A 93 1.05 -8.44 -22.34
N LYS A 94 0.84 -7.38 -23.13
CA LYS A 94 1.91 -6.43 -23.47
C LYS A 94 2.59 -5.84 -22.23
N CYS A 95 1.81 -5.47 -21.20
CA CYS A 95 2.38 -4.98 -19.95
C CYS A 95 3.18 -6.08 -19.23
N ASN A 96 2.67 -7.31 -19.20
CA ASN A 96 3.37 -8.47 -18.63
C ASN A 96 4.70 -8.74 -19.34
N ASP A 97 4.75 -8.62 -20.66
CA ASP A 97 5.98 -8.82 -21.43
C ASP A 97 7.03 -7.74 -21.14
N ILE A 98 6.61 -6.47 -21.01
CA ILE A 98 7.50 -5.36 -20.63
C ILE A 98 8.12 -5.60 -19.25
N ILE A 99 7.34 -6.04 -18.25
CA ILE A 99 7.89 -6.29 -16.90
C ILE A 99 8.79 -7.53 -16.83
N LYS A 100 8.63 -8.49 -17.76
CA LYS A 100 9.49 -9.69 -17.88
C LYS A 100 10.86 -9.37 -18.50
N SER A 101 11.01 -8.21 -19.16
CA SER A 101 12.26 -7.80 -19.77
C SER A 101 13.42 -7.79 -18.77
N LYS A 102 14.59 -8.29 -19.19
CA LYS A 102 15.83 -8.27 -18.41
C LYS A 102 16.61 -6.95 -18.53
N ASP A 103 16.11 -5.99 -19.29
CA ASP A 103 16.74 -4.68 -19.45
C ASP A 103 16.55 -3.85 -18.17
N ASP A 104 17.60 -3.79 -17.35
CA ASP A 104 17.62 -3.02 -16.10
C ASP A 104 18.33 -1.66 -16.26
N THR A 105 18.45 -1.16 -17.51
CA THR A 105 19.02 0.16 -17.74
C THR A 105 18.13 1.27 -17.15
N PRO A 106 18.71 2.35 -16.59
CA PRO A 106 17.94 3.48 -16.09
C PRO A 106 17.02 4.11 -17.14
N THR A 107 17.38 4.01 -18.42
CA THR A 107 16.58 4.48 -19.56
C THR A 107 15.34 3.63 -19.83
N TYR A 108 15.38 2.32 -19.54
CA TYR A 108 14.24 1.42 -19.74
C TYR A 108 13.32 1.35 -18.51
N LEU A 109 13.82 1.71 -17.32
CA LEU A 109 13.06 1.69 -16.08
C LEU A 109 11.70 2.43 -16.18
N PRO A 110 11.59 3.66 -16.73
CA PRO A 110 10.30 4.34 -16.86
C PRO A 110 9.25 3.56 -17.64
N THR A 111 9.68 2.83 -18.69
CA THR A 111 8.82 1.94 -19.49
C THR A 111 8.36 0.73 -18.68
N LYS A 112 9.25 0.08 -17.92
CA LYS A 112 8.87 -0.99 -16.98
C LYS A 112 7.85 -0.51 -15.95
N LEU A 113 8.11 0.65 -15.35
CA LEU A 113 7.21 1.22 -14.36
C LEU A 113 5.86 1.56 -15.00
N ALA A 114 5.83 2.03 -16.24
CA ALA A 114 4.60 2.30 -17.00
C ALA A 114 3.72 1.05 -17.11
N ALA A 115 4.30 -0.07 -17.51
CA ALA A 115 3.61 -1.34 -17.53
C ALA A 115 3.11 -1.77 -16.14
N VAL A 116 3.94 -1.63 -15.10
CA VAL A 116 3.58 -1.91 -13.70
C VAL A 116 2.37 -1.07 -13.25
N ALA A 117 2.32 0.22 -13.60
CA ALA A 117 1.22 1.11 -13.25
C ALA A 117 -0.08 0.73 -13.97
N CYS A 118 0.02 0.36 -15.26
CA CYS A 118 -1.11 -0.12 -16.06
C CYS A 118 -1.69 -1.41 -15.47
N ILE A 119 -0.85 -2.40 -15.16
CA ILE A 119 -1.27 -3.66 -14.51
C ILE A 119 -2.04 -3.36 -13.22
N GLY A 120 -1.47 -2.53 -12.34
CA GLY A 120 -2.12 -2.16 -11.08
C GLY A 120 -3.51 -1.54 -11.30
N SER A 121 -3.62 -0.60 -12.24
CA SER A 121 -4.88 0.10 -12.53
C SER A 121 -5.90 -0.79 -13.24
N PHE A 122 -5.47 -1.76 -14.05
CA PHE A 122 -6.35 -2.75 -14.67
C PHE A 122 -7.00 -3.66 -13.64
N TYR A 123 -6.22 -4.24 -12.73
CA TYR A 123 -6.79 -5.09 -11.70
C TYR A 123 -7.65 -4.29 -10.71
N GLU A 124 -7.25 -3.07 -10.34
CA GLU A 124 -8.05 -2.20 -9.47
C GLU A 124 -9.47 -1.97 -10.03
N LYS A 125 -9.60 -1.70 -11.33
CA LYS A 125 -10.91 -1.45 -11.96
C LYS A 125 -11.66 -2.71 -12.40
N MET A 126 -10.92 -3.71 -12.89
CA MET A 126 -11.48 -4.84 -13.64
C MET A 126 -11.01 -6.20 -13.11
N GLY A 127 -10.57 -6.27 -11.84
CA GLY A 127 -9.97 -7.47 -11.26
C GLY A 127 -10.80 -8.74 -11.41
N ARG A 128 -12.12 -8.65 -11.20
CA ARG A 128 -13.04 -9.79 -11.39
C ARG A 128 -13.04 -10.32 -12.83
N MET A 129 -12.93 -9.45 -13.82
CA MET A 129 -12.90 -9.82 -15.24
C MET A 129 -11.54 -10.42 -15.64
N LEU A 130 -10.46 -9.89 -15.08
CA LEU A 130 -9.09 -10.32 -15.36
C LEU A 130 -8.63 -11.49 -14.48
N GLY A 131 -9.56 -12.13 -13.76
CA GLY A 131 -9.26 -13.14 -12.74
C GLY A 131 -8.57 -14.41 -13.28
N SER A 132 -8.63 -14.70 -14.58
CA SER A 132 -7.91 -15.84 -15.15
C SER A 132 -6.39 -15.60 -15.28
N SER A 133 -5.95 -14.34 -15.43
CA SER A 133 -4.55 -14.00 -15.74
C SER A 133 -3.74 -13.51 -14.54
N PHE A 134 -4.37 -13.37 -13.36
CA PHE A 134 -3.68 -12.82 -12.19
C PHE A 134 -2.52 -13.68 -11.67
N PRO A 135 -2.56 -15.02 -11.65
CA PRO A 135 -1.48 -15.81 -11.06
C PRO A 135 -0.13 -15.57 -11.75
N ASP A 136 -0.12 -15.57 -13.10
CA ASP A 136 1.09 -15.24 -13.87
C ASP A 136 1.51 -13.79 -13.64
N THR A 137 0.56 -12.85 -13.69
CA THR A 137 0.85 -11.43 -13.52
C THR A 137 1.49 -11.12 -12.16
N ILE A 138 0.91 -11.64 -11.06
CA ILE A 138 1.47 -11.48 -9.71
C ILE A 138 2.84 -12.13 -9.62
N THR A 139 3.01 -13.33 -10.19
CA THR A 139 4.32 -14.02 -10.22
C THR A 139 5.39 -13.16 -10.91
N ASN A 140 5.07 -12.53 -12.04
CA ASN A 140 5.98 -11.65 -12.76
C ASN A 140 6.31 -10.39 -11.96
N MET A 141 5.30 -9.76 -11.34
CA MET A 141 5.50 -8.60 -10.46
C MET A 141 6.40 -8.94 -9.25
N LEU A 142 6.21 -10.11 -8.63
CA LEU A 142 7.04 -10.56 -7.51
C LEU A 142 8.48 -10.88 -7.94
N LYS A 143 8.70 -11.38 -9.16
CA LYS A 143 10.05 -11.54 -9.74
C LYS A 143 10.71 -10.18 -9.96
N ALA A 144 10.00 -9.25 -10.59
CA ALA A 144 10.48 -7.88 -10.81
C ALA A 144 10.78 -7.14 -9.50
N LEU A 145 9.98 -7.36 -8.45
CA LEU A 145 10.18 -6.77 -7.12
C LEU A 145 11.55 -7.12 -6.52
N LYS A 146 12.04 -8.34 -6.74
CA LYS A 146 13.31 -8.82 -6.15
C LYS A 146 14.53 -8.13 -6.76
N THR A 147 14.49 -7.84 -8.05
CA THR A 147 15.63 -7.25 -8.78
C THR A 147 15.55 -5.73 -8.89
N ALA A 148 14.38 -5.14 -8.66
CA ALA A 148 14.18 -3.70 -8.76
C ALA A 148 15.03 -2.90 -7.76
N GLU A 149 15.44 -1.71 -8.18
CA GLU A 149 15.95 -0.66 -7.30
C GLU A 149 14.83 -0.02 -6.44
N SER A 150 15.17 0.88 -5.53
CA SER A 150 14.24 1.43 -4.54
C SER A 150 12.98 2.08 -5.16
N GLN A 151 13.11 2.83 -6.25
CA GLN A 151 11.93 3.40 -6.92
C GLN A 151 11.05 2.29 -7.48
N GLY A 152 11.63 1.34 -8.21
CA GLY A 152 10.89 0.23 -8.80
C GLY A 152 10.18 -0.63 -7.76
N ARG A 153 10.84 -0.95 -6.63
CA ARG A 153 10.19 -1.67 -5.52
C ARG A 153 8.98 -0.92 -5.02
N SER A 154 9.12 0.39 -4.75
CA SER A 154 8.02 1.22 -4.23
C SER A 154 6.82 1.20 -5.16
N GLU A 155 7.04 1.29 -6.47
CA GLU A 155 5.94 1.35 -7.44
C GLU A 155 5.31 -0.01 -7.71
N ILE A 156 6.11 -1.09 -7.77
CA ILE A 156 5.60 -2.46 -7.88
C ILE A 156 4.71 -2.79 -6.69
N LEU A 157 5.11 -2.42 -5.46
CA LEU A 157 4.32 -2.64 -4.26
C LEU A 157 3.01 -1.84 -4.23
N LEU A 158 3.01 -0.59 -4.71
CA LEU A 158 1.79 0.20 -4.83
C LEU A 158 0.85 -0.36 -5.92
N SER A 159 1.40 -0.91 -7.01
CA SER A 159 0.59 -1.64 -7.99
C SER A 159 0.07 -2.96 -7.45
N LEU A 160 0.84 -3.71 -6.66
CA LEU A 160 0.36 -4.92 -5.98
C LEU A 160 -0.76 -4.59 -4.99
N GLN A 161 -0.68 -3.47 -4.28
CA GLN A 161 -1.77 -2.98 -3.44
C GLN A 161 -3.07 -2.80 -4.26
N LYS A 162 -2.98 -2.17 -5.43
CA LYS A 162 -4.11 -1.98 -6.35
C LYS A 162 -4.67 -3.31 -6.87
N VAL A 163 -3.78 -4.26 -7.20
CA VAL A 163 -4.16 -5.62 -7.60
C VAL A 163 -4.95 -6.33 -6.49
N LEU A 164 -4.46 -6.26 -5.26
CA LEU A 164 -5.14 -6.82 -4.08
C LEU A 164 -6.51 -6.20 -3.85
N ASN A 165 -6.62 -4.87 -3.97
CA ASN A 165 -7.90 -4.18 -3.81
C ASN A 165 -8.95 -4.63 -4.84
N GLY A 166 -8.53 -4.81 -6.10
CA GLY A 166 -9.42 -5.20 -7.18
C GLY A 166 -9.80 -6.69 -7.22
N LEU A 167 -8.91 -7.58 -6.78
CA LEU A 167 -9.16 -9.04 -6.75
C LEU A 167 -9.75 -9.52 -5.41
N GLY A 168 -9.37 -8.91 -4.29
CA GLY A 168 -9.74 -9.34 -2.94
C GLY A 168 -9.45 -10.82 -2.71
N GLY A 169 -10.43 -11.53 -2.16
CA GLY A 169 -10.38 -12.97 -1.90
C GLY A 169 -10.18 -13.86 -3.14
N ALA A 170 -10.44 -13.37 -4.36
CA ALA A 170 -10.17 -14.14 -5.58
C ALA A 170 -8.67 -14.46 -5.76
N ALA A 171 -7.79 -13.63 -5.18
CA ALA A 171 -6.34 -13.82 -5.21
C ALA A 171 -5.79 -14.68 -4.04
N ALA A 172 -6.64 -15.44 -3.35
CA ALA A 172 -6.26 -16.22 -2.16
C ALA A 172 -5.03 -17.12 -2.37
N SER A 173 -4.88 -17.72 -3.55
CA SER A 173 -3.74 -18.56 -3.91
C SER A 173 -2.39 -17.81 -3.89
N CYS A 174 -2.39 -16.48 -4.10
CA CYS A 174 -1.19 -15.67 -4.16
C CYS A 174 -0.90 -14.89 -2.87
N HIS A 175 -1.86 -14.78 -1.94
CA HIS A 175 -1.71 -13.93 -0.73
C HIS A 175 -0.47 -14.29 0.09
N ARG A 176 -0.19 -15.58 0.27
CA ARG A 176 0.96 -16.05 1.05
C ARG A 176 2.29 -15.71 0.36
N ASP A 177 2.35 -15.81 -0.96
CA ASP A 177 3.56 -15.47 -1.72
C ASP A 177 3.81 -13.96 -1.74
N ILE A 178 2.75 -13.15 -1.87
CA ILE A 178 2.86 -11.68 -1.76
C ILE A 178 3.43 -11.31 -0.38
N TYR A 179 2.84 -11.85 0.70
CA TYR A 179 3.32 -11.57 2.05
C TYR A 179 4.79 -11.95 2.25
N LYS A 180 5.19 -13.16 1.83
CA LYS A 180 6.57 -13.65 1.98
C LYS A 180 7.59 -12.75 1.26
N ASN A 181 7.27 -12.26 0.07
CA ASN A 181 8.16 -11.43 -0.74
C ASN A 181 8.14 -9.95 -0.33
N ALA A 182 7.04 -9.45 0.26
CA ALA A 182 6.91 -8.05 0.65
C ALA A 182 7.37 -7.76 2.09
N ARG A 183 7.13 -8.66 3.05
CA ARG A 183 7.27 -8.35 4.50
C ARG A 183 8.65 -7.87 4.92
N SER A 184 9.72 -8.41 4.34
CA SER A 184 11.10 -8.01 4.67
C SER A 184 11.41 -6.56 4.26
N LEU A 185 10.74 -6.08 3.20
CA LEU A 185 10.90 -4.73 2.67
C LEU A 185 10.31 -3.65 3.61
N LEU A 186 9.57 -4.02 4.67
CA LEU A 186 9.17 -3.08 5.73
C LEU A 186 10.38 -2.42 6.41
N THR A 187 11.55 -3.04 6.33
CA THR A 187 12.81 -2.53 6.90
C THR A 187 13.78 -2.00 5.84
N ASP A 188 13.33 -1.82 4.59
CA ASP A 188 14.14 -1.31 3.47
C ASP A 188 14.79 0.04 3.82
N ARG A 189 15.98 0.33 3.27
CA ARG A 189 16.66 1.61 3.51
C ARG A 189 15.86 2.81 2.98
N SER A 190 15.08 2.60 1.91
CA SER A 190 14.23 3.63 1.34
C SER A 190 12.91 3.76 2.10
N MET A 191 12.66 4.96 2.64
CA MET A 191 11.41 5.30 3.30
C MET A 191 10.20 5.18 2.36
N ALA A 192 10.37 5.43 1.05
CA ALA A 192 9.32 5.24 0.06
C ALA A 192 8.92 3.77 -0.06
N VAL A 193 9.90 2.86 -0.06
CA VAL A 193 9.64 1.41 -0.08
C VAL A 193 8.92 0.98 1.20
N ARG A 194 9.39 1.40 2.38
CA ARG A 194 8.70 1.09 3.65
C ARG A 194 7.22 1.51 3.63
N CYS A 195 6.93 2.73 3.17
CA CYS A 195 5.57 3.23 2.98
C CYS A 195 4.75 2.36 2.01
N ALA A 196 5.32 1.98 0.87
CA ALA A 196 4.65 1.19 -0.15
C ALA A 196 4.32 -0.23 0.35
N VAL A 197 5.25 -0.88 1.05
CA VAL A 197 5.03 -2.20 1.66
C VAL A 197 3.92 -2.12 2.71
N ALA A 198 3.97 -1.12 3.60
CA ALA A 198 2.96 -0.97 4.64
C ALA A 198 1.54 -0.83 4.06
N LYS A 199 1.40 -0.08 2.96
CA LYS A 199 0.12 0.05 2.24
C LYS A 199 -0.31 -1.23 1.54
N CYS A 200 0.62 -1.95 0.90
CA CYS A 200 0.35 -3.23 0.26
C CYS A 200 -0.11 -4.30 1.28
N LEU A 201 0.58 -4.41 2.42
CA LEU A 201 0.22 -5.31 3.50
C LEU A 201 -1.07 -4.92 4.20
N LEU A 202 -1.37 -3.62 4.28
CA LEU A 202 -2.64 -3.13 4.83
C LEU A 202 -3.82 -3.54 3.96
N GLU A 203 -3.66 -3.58 2.63
CA GLU A 203 -4.70 -4.11 1.76
C GLU A 203 -4.79 -5.64 1.88
N LEU A 204 -3.64 -6.31 1.93
CA LEU A 204 -3.56 -7.78 2.03
C LEU A 204 -4.24 -8.32 3.30
N GLN A 205 -4.08 -7.65 4.44
CA GLN A 205 -4.61 -8.12 5.73
C GLN A 205 -6.14 -8.25 5.73
N ASN A 206 -6.84 -7.52 4.84
CA ASN A 206 -8.29 -7.63 4.71
C ASN A 206 -8.70 -9.07 4.36
N GLU A 207 -7.93 -9.75 3.51
CA GLU A 207 -8.27 -11.07 2.98
C GLU A 207 -7.37 -12.19 3.55
N ALA A 208 -6.14 -11.86 3.94
CA ALA A 208 -5.14 -12.82 4.37
C ALA A 208 -5.23 -13.14 5.88
N VAL A 209 -6.14 -14.03 6.26
CA VAL A 209 -6.40 -14.47 7.65
C VAL A 209 -5.14 -14.82 8.44
N PHE A 210 -4.13 -15.41 7.78
CA PHE A 210 -2.88 -15.81 8.43
C PHE A 210 -2.09 -14.63 9.01
N MET A 211 -2.27 -13.40 8.50
CA MET A 211 -1.53 -12.21 8.93
C MET A 211 -1.87 -11.77 10.35
N TRP A 212 -3.13 -11.90 10.76
CA TRP A 212 -3.61 -11.53 12.09
C TRP A 212 -3.87 -12.75 12.99
N THR A 213 -3.47 -13.94 12.54
CA THR A 213 -3.46 -15.18 13.35
C THR A 213 -2.03 -15.67 13.51
N THR A 214 -1.57 -16.61 12.66
CA THR A 214 -0.28 -17.28 12.77
C THR A 214 0.93 -16.36 12.60
N GLU A 215 0.77 -15.22 11.92
CA GLU A 215 1.84 -14.26 11.66
C GLU A 215 1.70 -12.94 12.47
N LEU A 216 0.74 -12.85 13.40
CA LEU A 216 0.43 -11.60 14.11
C LEU A 216 1.66 -10.98 14.79
N GLU A 217 2.39 -11.78 15.58
CA GLU A 217 3.60 -11.33 16.29
C GLU A 217 4.72 -10.92 15.33
N ASN A 218 4.85 -11.62 14.20
CA ASN A 218 5.86 -11.32 13.20
C ASN A 218 5.54 -10.00 12.47
N VAL A 219 4.28 -9.78 12.09
CA VAL A 219 3.81 -8.51 11.53
C VAL A 219 4.06 -7.37 12.52
N ALA A 220 3.73 -7.56 13.80
CA ALA A 220 3.97 -6.56 14.84
C ALA A 220 5.45 -6.22 14.97
N THR A 221 6.30 -7.24 15.09
CA THR A 221 7.76 -7.08 15.22
C THR A 221 8.36 -6.35 14.02
N LEU A 222 7.94 -6.69 12.80
CA LEU A 222 8.38 -6.01 11.58
C LEU A 222 7.90 -4.56 11.53
N CYS A 223 6.68 -4.27 12.00
CA CYS A 223 6.20 -2.89 12.11
C CYS A 223 7.04 -2.08 13.11
N PHE A 224 7.41 -2.65 14.27
CA PHE A 224 8.27 -1.96 15.22
C PHE A 224 9.65 -1.64 14.62
N LYS A 225 10.27 -2.61 13.93
CA LYS A 225 11.54 -2.38 13.19
C LYS A 225 11.39 -1.35 12.07
N ALA A 226 10.26 -1.35 11.36
CA ALA A 226 10.01 -0.39 10.28
C ALA A 226 9.95 1.06 10.77
N LEU A 227 9.56 1.27 12.03
CA LEU A 227 9.48 2.59 12.66
C LEU A 227 10.86 3.12 13.10
N GLU A 228 11.87 2.28 13.26
CA GLU A 228 13.23 2.70 13.63
C GLU A 228 13.84 3.59 12.53
N GLY A 229 14.24 4.81 12.90
CA GLY A 229 14.79 5.82 11.97
C GLY A 229 13.79 6.32 10.93
N SER A 230 12.48 6.13 11.15
CA SER A 230 11.45 6.44 10.17
C SER A 230 11.08 7.92 10.11
N ASN A 231 10.67 8.38 8.92
CA ASN A 231 10.07 9.71 8.75
C ASN A 231 8.55 9.71 9.05
N TYR A 232 7.91 10.88 9.03
CA TYR A 232 6.48 11.01 9.30
C TYR A 232 5.59 10.12 8.41
N GLY A 233 5.88 10.06 7.10
CA GLY A 233 5.09 9.27 6.16
C GLY A 233 5.11 7.77 6.47
N VAL A 234 6.28 7.24 6.82
CA VAL A 234 6.44 5.83 7.22
C VAL A 234 5.70 5.57 8.53
N ARG A 235 5.81 6.46 9.52
CA ARG A 235 5.07 6.33 10.79
C ARG A 235 3.57 6.19 10.54
N VAL A 236 2.97 7.12 9.79
CA VAL A 236 1.54 7.06 9.48
C VAL A 236 1.16 5.75 8.78
N ALA A 237 1.93 5.32 7.78
CA ALA A 237 1.64 4.11 7.01
C ALA A 237 1.76 2.83 7.86
N VAL A 238 2.84 2.70 8.63
CA VAL A 238 3.12 1.53 9.47
C VAL A 238 2.17 1.47 10.67
N SER A 239 1.87 2.60 11.31
CA SER A 239 0.88 2.67 12.38
C SER A 239 -0.51 2.30 11.91
N LYS A 240 -0.87 2.69 10.67
CA LYS A 240 -2.13 2.27 10.05
C LYS A 240 -2.18 0.75 9.87
N LEU A 241 -1.12 0.14 9.32
CA LEU A 241 -1.00 -1.31 9.20
C LEU A 241 -1.12 -2.01 10.56
N LEU A 242 -0.26 -1.63 11.51
CA LEU A 242 -0.19 -2.25 12.83
C LEU A 242 -1.54 -2.17 13.57
N GLY A 243 -2.09 -0.96 13.72
CA GLY A 243 -3.35 -0.77 14.44
C GLY A 243 -4.53 -1.50 13.78
N THR A 244 -4.56 -1.56 12.44
CA THR A 244 -5.62 -2.28 11.72
C THR A 244 -5.49 -3.79 11.92
N VAL A 245 -4.28 -4.35 11.79
CA VAL A 245 -4.03 -5.80 12.00
C VAL A 245 -4.39 -6.21 13.43
N MET A 246 -4.04 -5.39 14.44
CA MET A 246 -4.41 -5.61 15.84
C MET A 246 -5.93 -5.59 16.03
N ALA A 247 -6.62 -4.63 15.42
CA ALA A 247 -8.07 -4.54 15.50
C ALA A 247 -8.74 -5.75 14.83
N THR A 248 -8.24 -6.18 13.67
CA THR A 248 -8.72 -7.36 12.97
C THR A 248 -8.46 -8.64 13.76
N ALA A 249 -7.31 -8.77 14.44
CA ALA A 249 -6.99 -9.93 15.28
C ALA A 249 -7.97 -10.10 16.45
N LEU A 250 -8.40 -8.99 17.05
CA LEU A 250 -9.38 -8.95 18.13
C LEU A 250 -10.82 -9.15 17.61
N MET A 251 -11.19 -8.39 16.57
CA MET A 251 -12.53 -8.38 15.99
C MET A 251 -12.47 -8.37 14.45
N PRO A 252 -12.42 -9.56 13.81
CA PRO A 252 -12.41 -9.67 12.36
C PRO A 252 -13.70 -9.12 11.74
N LYS A 253 -13.58 -8.27 10.70
CA LYS A 253 -14.72 -7.60 10.04
C LYS A 253 -15.49 -8.49 9.05
N GLN A 254 -14.90 -9.57 8.55
CA GLN A 254 -15.45 -10.34 7.44
C GLN A 254 -16.22 -11.59 7.90
N ALA A 255 -17.53 -11.61 7.64
CA ALA A 255 -18.42 -12.75 7.89
C ALA A 255 -18.02 -14.03 7.14
N ALA A 256 -17.29 -13.93 6.01
CA ALA A 256 -16.79 -15.09 5.28
C ALA A 256 -15.71 -15.86 6.06
N VAL A 257 -14.86 -15.15 6.84
CA VAL A 257 -13.84 -15.75 7.71
C VAL A 257 -14.48 -16.43 8.93
N MET A 258 -15.65 -15.96 9.36
CA MET A 258 -16.40 -16.56 10.48
C MET A 258 -16.93 -17.97 10.20
N ARG A 259 -16.90 -18.46 8.96
CA ARG A 259 -17.22 -19.87 8.65
C ARG A 259 -16.12 -20.84 9.10
N GLN A 260 -14.91 -20.35 9.35
CA GLN A 260 -13.82 -21.14 9.91
C GLN A 260 -13.67 -20.77 11.40
N ASN A 261 -13.51 -21.77 12.28
CA ASN A 261 -13.23 -21.59 13.72
C ASN A 261 -11.84 -20.98 13.94
N VAL A 262 -11.63 -19.75 13.45
CA VAL A 262 -10.36 -19.05 13.57
C VAL A 262 -10.23 -18.53 15.00
N LYS A 263 -9.21 -19.00 15.73
CA LYS A 263 -8.88 -18.49 17.07
C LYS A 263 -8.56 -17.01 16.97
N ARG A 264 -9.34 -16.20 17.69
CA ARG A 264 -9.14 -14.75 17.81
C ARG A 264 -8.12 -14.47 18.90
N ALA A 265 -7.40 -13.37 18.75
CA ALA A 265 -6.59 -12.86 19.84
C ALA A 265 -7.51 -12.26 20.91
N THR A 266 -7.12 -12.40 22.17
CA THR A 266 -7.76 -11.71 23.29
C THR A 266 -7.34 -10.24 23.33
N LEU A 267 -8.08 -9.43 24.09
CA LEU A 267 -7.72 -8.02 24.28
C LEU A 267 -6.35 -7.89 24.93
N ASP A 268 -6.07 -8.69 25.96
CA ASP A 268 -4.82 -8.66 26.71
C ASP A 268 -3.63 -9.02 25.81
N GLU A 269 -3.74 -10.07 24.99
CA GLU A 269 -2.69 -10.47 24.03
C GLU A 269 -2.36 -9.32 23.05
N VAL A 270 -3.38 -8.63 22.53
CA VAL A 270 -3.19 -7.52 21.59
C VAL A 270 -2.57 -6.29 22.26
N LEU A 271 -3.04 -5.94 23.47
CA LEU A 271 -2.53 -4.80 24.23
C LEU A 271 -1.09 -5.03 24.71
N GLU A 272 -0.76 -6.24 25.15
CA GLU A 272 0.59 -6.64 25.57
C GLU A 272 1.57 -6.61 24.40
N LEU A 273 1.15 -7.07 23.22
CA LEU A 273 1.98 -7.03 22.01
C LEU A 273 2.30 -5.59 21.59
N MET A 274 1.31 -4.68 21.64
CA MET A 274 1.54 -3.26 21.36
C MET A 274 2.40 -2.59 22.46
N ALA A 275 2.20 -2.93 23.73
CA ALA A 275 3.02 -2.43 24.83
C ALA A 275 4.48 -2.89 24.70
N THR A 276 4.71 -4.11 24.23
CA THR A 276 6.04 -4.63 23.92
C THR A 276 6.75 -3.74 22.89
N GLY A 277 6.05 -3.35 21.81
CA GLY A 277 6.60 -2.40 20.83
C GLY A 277 6.96 -1.05 21.43
N PHE A 278 6.11 -0.52 22.32
CA PHE A 278 6.36 0.77 22.97
C PHE A 278 7.53 0.73 23.97
N LEU A 279 7.66 -0.36 24.73
CA LEU A 279 8.64 -0.50 25.82
C LEU A 279 9.97 -1.13 25.39
N ARG A 280 9.98 -1.94 24.33
CA ARG A 280 11.15 -2.73 23.89
C ARG A 280 11.49 -2.55 22.41
N GLY A 281 10.59 -1.98 21.59
CA GLY A 281 10.82 -1.75 20.16
C GLY A 281 10.88 -3.04 19.33
N GLY A 282 11.59 -2.99 18.19
CA GLY A 282 11.71 -4.11 17.25
C GLY A 282 12.72 -5.20 17.64
N SER A 283 13.39 -5.04 18.79
CA SER A 283 14.28 -6.05 19.36
C SER A 283 13.43 -7.15 19.98
N GLY A 284 13.09 -8.17 19.17
CA GLY A 284 12.16 -9.23 19.53
C GLY A 284 12.51 -10.00 20.81
N PHE A 285 11.54 -10.82 21.25
CA PHE A 285 11.57 -11.63 22.47
C PHE A 285 12.82 -12.53 22.64
N LEU A 286 13.47 -12.91 21.51
CA LEU A 286 14.60 -13.85 21.47
C LEU A 286 15.99 -13.22 21.65
N LYS A 287 16.11 -11.89 21.76
CA LYS A 287 17.39 -11.24 22.12
C LYS A 287 17.71 -11.30 23.63
N SER A 288 17.15 -12.28 24.34
CA SER A 288 17.35 -12.48 25.79
C SER A 288 18.74 -13.02 26.18
N GLY A 289 19.65 -13.31 25.23
CA GLY A 289 20.89 -14.03 25.54
C GLY A 289 22.18 -13.21 25.65
N GLY A 290 22.27 -12.01 25.06
CA GLY A 290 23.59 -11.36 24.90
C GLY A 290 23.63 -9.83 25.00
N GLU A 291 22.54 -9.13 24.67
CA GLU A 291 22.47 -7.66 24.81
C GLU A 291 21.85 -7.21 26.14
N MET A 292 21.31 -8.12 26.95
CA MET A 292 20.79 -7.79 28.29
C MET A 292 21.88 -7.36 29.28
N LEU A 293 23.15 -7.66 28.99
CA LEU A 293 24.30 -7.34 29.87
C LEU A 293 24.95 -5.98 29.56
N LYS A 294 24.48 -5.26 28.52
CA LYS A 294 24.77 -3.83 28.34
C LYS A 294 23.47 -3.07 28.52
N GLY A 295 23.27 -2.50 29.71
CA GLY A 295 22.12 -1.66 29.98
C GLY A 295 21.93 -0.59 28.90
N GLY A 296 20.67 -0.34 28.53
CA GLY A 296 20.31 0.93 27.89
C GLY A 296 20.28 0.97 26.36
N GLY A 297 19.53 0.08 25.70
CA GLY A 297 18.96 0.42 24.40
C GLY A 297 17.69 1.26 24.59
N SER A 298 17.79 2.59 24.62
CA SER A 298 16.59 3.46 24.63
C SER A 298 15.75 3.21 23.37
N VAL A 299 14.46 2.93 23.52
CA VAL A 299 13.55 2.80 22.38
C VAL A 299 13.44 4.16 21.69
N SER A 300 13.69 4.18 20.38
CA SER A 300 13.68 5.42 19.61
C SER A 300 12.34 6.14 19.68
N ARG A 301 12.40 7.47 19.63
CA ARG A 301 11.21 8.33 19.66
C ARG A 301 10.25 7.98 18.53
N GLU A 302 10.76 7.65 17.35
CA GLU A 302 9.97 7.29 16.17
C GLU A 302 9.12 6.04 16.40
N VAL A 303 9.69 5.03 17.07
CA VAL A 303 8.97 3.80 17.45
C VAL A 303 7.86 4.12 18.44
N ARG A 304 8.15 4.88 19.50
CA ARG A 304 7.13 5.25 20.51
C ARG A 304 5.98 6.04 19.89
N VAL A 305 6.30 7.04 19.06
CA VAL A 305 5.29 7.84 18.35
C VAL A 305 4.48 6.96 17.39
N GLY A 306 5.13 6.08 16.63
CA GLY A 306 4.45 5.18 15.70
C GLY A 306 3.54 4.16 16.40
N VAL A 307 3.99 3.53 17.49
CA VAL A 307 3.17 2.60 18.26
C VAL A 307 1.98 3.33 18.90
N THR A 308 2.19 4.53 19.42
CA THR A 308 1.10 5.38 19.94
C THR A 308 0.07 5.70 18.86
N GLN A 309 0.52 6.06 17.64
CA GLN A 309 -0.38 6.25 16.51
C GLN A 309 -1.12 4.97 16.13
N ALA A 310 -0.50 3.80 16.31
CA ALA A 310 -1.15 2.51 16.08
C ALA A 310 -2.25 2.23 17.10
N TYR A 311 -2.09 2.60 18.38
CA TYR A 311 -3.19 2.56 19.37
C TYR A 311 -4.38 3.40 18.93
N VAL A 312 -4.15 4.61 18.40
CA VAL A 312 -5.23 5.45 17.87
C VAL A 312 -5.91 4.77 16.68
N VAL A 313 -5.15 4.21 15.74
CA VAL A 313 -5.72 3.46 14.61
C VAL A 313 -6.51 2.25 15.10
N PHE A 314 -6.01 1.52 16.09
CA PHE A 314 -6.68 0.36 16.68
C PHE A 314 -8.06 0.71 17.22
N VAL A 315 -8.15 1.73 18.09
CA VAL A 315 -9.43 2.17 18.67
C VAL A 315 -10.37 2.71 17.59
N THR A 316 -9.88 3.58 16.70
CA THR A 316 -10.70 4.14 15.60
C THR A 316 -11.20 3.06 14.63
N THR A 317 -10.46 1.96 14.46
CA THR A 317 -10.85 0.83 13.60
C THR A 317 -11.95 -0.03 14.24
N LEU A 318 -11.95 -0.15 15.57
CA LEU A 318 -12.96 -0.87 16.35
C LEU A 318 -14.23 -0.04 16.61
N GLY A 319 -14.09 1.29 16.62
CA GLY A 319 -15.19 2.25 16.74
C GLY A 319 -15.52 2.66 18.18
N GLY A 320 -16.26 3.78 18.33
CA GLY A 320 -16.57 4.40 19.63
C GLY A 320 -17.34 3.49 20.59
N GLN A 321 -18.34 2.76 20.09
CA GLN A 321 -19.13 1.82 20.92
C GLN A 321 -18.27 0.71 21.55
N TRP A 322 -17.22 0.25 20.84
CA TRP A 322 -16.30 -0.72 21.41
C TRP A 322 -15.51 -0.10 22.56
N LEU A 323 -15.00 1.14 22.35
CA LEU A 323 -14.23 1.86 23.36
C LEU A 323 -15.05 2.14 24.62
N GLU A 324 -16.29 2.58 24.50
CA GLU A 324 -17.17 2.83 25.66
C GLU A 324 -17.31 1.59 26.55
N ARG A 325 -17.44 0.41 25.93
CA ARG A 325 -17.59 -0.87 26.65
C ARG A 325 -16.31 -1.37 27.28
N THR A 326 -15.15 -1.03 26.72
CA THR A 326 -13.83 -1.50 27.17
C THR A 326 -12.98 -0.40 27.84
N PHE A 327 -13.59 0.77 28.08
CA PHE A 327 -12.88 1.98 28.46
C PHE A 327 -12.00 1.80 29.70
N ALA A 328 -12.54 1.19 30.76
CA ALA A 328 -11.82 0.99 32.00
C ALA A 328 -10.54 0.15 31.81
N THR A 329 -10.64 -0.98 31.10
CA THR A 329 -9.50 -1.86 30.80
C THR A 329 -8.47 -1.16 29.93
N PHE A 330 -8.93 -0.47 28.87
CA PHE A 330 -8.03 0.24 27.96
C PHE A 330 -7.31 1.41 28.64
N LEU A 331 -8.02 2.19 29.46
CA LEU A 331 -7.44 3.30 30.22
C LEU A 331 -6.42 2.80 31.23
N SER A 332 -6.73 1.73 32.00
CA SER A 332 -5.78 1.11 32.92
C SER A 332 -4.49 0.73 32.19
N HIS A 333 -4.62 0.01 31.07
CA HIS A 333 -3.48 -0.38 30.25
C HIS A 333 -2.62 0.81 29.81
N VAL A 334 -3.24 1.90 29.35
CA VAL A 334 -2.51 3.11 28.93
C VAL A 334 -1.80 3.78 30.12
N LEU A 335 -2.44 3.85 31.28
CA LEU A 335 -1.84 4.42 32.50
C LEU A 335 -0.66 3.57 32.99
N ASP A 336 -0.80 2.24 32.96
CA ASP A 336 0.26 1.28 33.30
C ASP A 336 1.45 1.43 32.32
N LEU A 337 1.16 1.61 31.04
CA LEU A 337 2.18 1.82 30.01
C LEU A 337 2.96 3.13 30.21
N VAL A 338 2.28 4.23 30.55
CA VAL A 338 2.89 5.55 30.77
C VAL A 338 3.67 5.60 32.08
N SER A 339 3.21 4.89 33.12
CA SER A 339 3.89 4.81 34.41
C SER A 339 5.09 3.85 34.42
N HIS A 340 5.23 3.01 33.39
CA HIS A 340 6.31 2.02 33.30
C HIS A 340 7.70 2.70 33.31
N PRO A 341 8.70 2.24 34.10
CA PRO A 341 10.02 2.88 34.21
C PRO A 341 10.80 3.01 32.89
N ARG A 342 10.55 2.10 31.95
CA ARG A 342 11.12 2.17 30.58
C ARG A 342 10.44 3.19 29.67
N ALA A 343 9.29 3.73 30.04
CA ALA A 343 8.61 4.80 29.31
C ALA A 343 9.20 6.18 29.64
N THR A 344 9.79 6.35 30.81
CA THR A 344 10.00 7.64 31.49
C THR A 344 11.44 8.19 31.47
N GLN A 345 12.31 7.72 30.56
CA GLN A 345 13.67 8.29 30.45
C GLN A 345 13.68 9.80 30.09
N THR A 346 12.59 10.30 29.51
CA THR A 346 12.24 11.74 29.41
C THR A 346 10.73 11.91 29.63
N HIS A 347 10.28 12.15 30.87
CA HIS A 347 8.85 12.25 31.26
C HIS A 347 7.99 13.16 30.34
N VAL A 348 8.58 14.21 29.76
CA VAL A 348 7.89 15.17 28.90
C VAL A 348 7.52 14.58 27.53
N GLU A 349 8.31 13.66 26.98
CA GLU A 349 8.09 13.12 25.62
C GLU A 349 7.09 11.96 25.60
N ALA A 350 7.10 11.10 26.63
CA ALA A 350 6.18 9.95 26.73
C ALA A 350 4.74 10.40 27.00
N VAL A 351 4.56 11.33 27.92
CA VAL A 351 3.23 11.88 28.27
C VAL A 351 2.67 12.71 27.11
N SER A 352 3.49 13.55 26.46
CA SER A 352 3.04 14.37 25.32
C SER A 352 2.77 13.56 24.05
N SER A 353 3.44 12.42 23.83
CA SER A 353 3.17 11.58 22.65
C SER A 353 1.88 10.78 22.82
N ILE A 354 1.68 10.12 23.97
CA ILE A 354 0.50 9.29 24.25
C ILE A 354 -0.74 10.14 24.50
N MET A 355 -0.71 11.06 25.46
CA MET A 355 -1.92 11.78 25.87
C MET A 355 -2.41 12.76 24.80
N LEU A 356 -1.52 13.52 24.15
CA LEU A 356 -1.94 14.52 23.17
C LEU A 356 -2.46 13.89 21.87
N SER A 357 -1.89 12.74 21.45
CA SER A 357 -2.36 12.03 20.25
C SER A 357 -3.60 11.17 20.51
N MET A 358 -3.74 10.57 21.70
CA MET A 358 -4.90 9.75 22.03
C MET A 358 -6.08 10.61 22.46
N LEU A 359 -5.92 11.55 23.41
CA LEU A 359 -7.02 12.39 23.88
C LEU A 359 -7.54 13.34 22.78
N GLY A 360 -6.66 13.95 21.99
CA GLY A 360 -7.06 14.90 20.95
C GLY A 360 -7.84 14.26 19.79
N LYS A 361 -7.65 12.96 19.53
CA LYS A 361 -8.38 12.23 18.47
C LYS A 361 -9.53 11.39 19.00
N LEU A 362 -9.45 10.88 20.22
CA LEU A 362 -10.56 10.20 20.87
C LEU A 362 -11.68 11.16 21.27
N ALA A 363 -11.38 12.44 21.55
CA ALA A 363 -12.42 13.46 21.78
C ALA A 363 -13.21 13.85 20.51
N LEU A 364 -12.79 13.39 19.33
CA LEU A 364 -13.45 13.61 18.04
C LEU A 364 -14.19 12.36 17.53
N CYS A 365 -14.09 11.23 18.23
CA CYS A 365 -14.89 10.02 18.02
C CYS A 365 -16.02 9.99 19.02
#